data_AF-A0A223NZG3-F1
#
_entry.id   AF-A0A223NZG3-F1
#
_cell.length_a   1.000
_cell.length_b   1.000
_cell.length_c   1.000
_cell.angle_alpha   90.00
_cell.angle_beta   90.00
_cell.angle_gamma   90.00
#
_symmetry.space_group_name_H-M   'P 1'
#
loop_
_entity.id
_entity.type
_entity.pdbx_description
1 polymer ?
#
loop_
_entity_poly.entity_id
_entity_poly.type
_entity_poly.pdbx_seq_one_letter_code
_entity_poly.pdbx_strand_id
1 'polypeptide(L)'
;MLKLYYRIWADAIISQKKNKAGNTSWQLYTLVPISALQGINLLTIFYWLRIIVSRQLLLAMPVNIFNAHPLNSFISVLVTFFIPFAILNYLAVFSNERYKQVIETYGSQQGKLYKKYALISIGLLIIPVVIKVMFFE
;
A
#
# COMPACT_ATOMS: atom_id res chain seq x y z
N MET A 1 3.93 -7.35 -16.61
CA MET A 1 3.35 -6.63 -15.45
C MET A 1 4.16 -6.78 -14.16
N LEU A 2 4.60 -7.99 -13.76
CA LEU A 2 5.46 -8.22 -12.57
C LEU A 2 6.78 -7.42 -12.57
N LYS A 3 7.31 -7.07 -13.75
CA LYS A 3 8.54 -6.28 -13.89
C LYS A 3 8.49 -4.92 -13.17
N LEU A 4 7.38 -4.18 -13.30
CA LEU A 4 7.23 -2.87 -12.66
C LEU A 4 7.09 -3.01 -11.14
N TYR A 5 6.30 -3.99 -10.70
CA TYR A 5 6.16 -4.33 -9.28
C TYR A 5 7.53 -4.59 -8.63
N TYR A 6 8.34 -5.51 -9.18
CA TYR A 6 9.65 -5.81 -8.62
C TYR A 6 10.66 -4.67 -8.76
N ARG A 7 10.55 -3.82 -9.79
CA ARG A 7 11.35 -2.58 -9.91
C ARG A 7 11.05 -1.59 -8.79
N ILE A 8 9.78 -1.39 -8.44
CA ILE A 8 9.39 -0.53 -7.31
C ILE A 8 9.98 -1.09 -6.01
N TRP A 9 9.89 -2.41 -5.81
CA TRP A 9 10.49 -3.07 -4.65
C TRP A 9 12.00 -2.94 -4.58
N ALA A 10 12.72 -3.24 -5.66
CA ALA A 10 14.16 -3.12 -5.69
C ALA A 10 14.60 -1.68 -5.36
N ASP A 11 13.95 -0.69 -5.99
CA ASP A 11 14.25 0.72 -5.76
C ASP A 11 13.98 1.16 -4.32
N ALA A 12 12.86 0.73 -3.74
CA ALA A 12 12.51 1.03 -2.36
C ALA A 12 13.48 0.37 -1.37
N ILE A 13 13.78 -0.91 -1.55
CA ILE A 13 14.65 -1.67 -0.64
C ILE A 13 16.06 -1.06 -0.63
N ILE A 14 16.63 -0.78 -1.80
CA ILE A 14 17.97 -0.20 -1.92
C ILE A 14 17.99 1.20 -1.28
N SER A 15 16.95 2.01 -1.54
CA SER A 15 16.83 3.34 -0.92
C SER A 15 16.73 3.26 0.60
N GLN A 16 15.94 2.33 1.15
CA GLN A 16 15.79 2.19 2.60
C GLN A 16 17.07 1.64 3.25
N LYS A 17 17.72 0.65 2.63
CA LYS A 17 19.02 0.13 3.11
C LYS A 17 20.10 1.21 3.14
N LYS A 18 20.14 2.10 2.14
CA LYS A 18 21.09 3.23 2.12
C LYS A 18 20.82 4.24 3.24
N ASN A 19 19.55 4.60 3.45
CA ASN A 19 19.16 5.61 4.44
C ASN A 19 19.16 5.10 5.89
N LYS A 20 19.12 3.78 6.09
CA LYS A 20 19.06 3.12 7.41
C LYS A 20 20.20 2.12 7.60
N ALA A 21 21.36 2.37 7.00
CA ALA A 21 22.54 1.52 7.12
C ALA A 21 22.84 1.22 8.59
N GLY A 22 22.72 -0.05 8.99
CA GLY A 22 22.90 -0.51 10.37
C GLY A 22 21.63 -0.89 11.14
N ASN A 23 20.41 -0.62 10.63
CA ASN A 23 19.17 -1.01 11.30
C ASN A 23 18.57 -2.28 10.67
N THR A 24 18.48 -3.37 11.44
CA THR A 24 17.88 -4.66 11.03
C THR A 24 16.41 -4.53 10.59
N SER A 25 15.74 -3.41 10.93
CA SER A 25 14.32 -3.18 10.67
C SER A 25 14.01 -2.60 9.28
N TRP A 26 15.00 -2.45 8.39
CA TRP A 26 14.80 -1.89 7.03
C TRP A 26 13.72 -2.64 6.22
N GLN A 27 13.53 -3.93 6.49
CA GLN A 27 12.48 -4.75 5.88
C GLN A 27 11.09 -4.22 6.22
N LEU A 28 10.82 -3.93 7.50
CA LEU A 28 9.54 -3.35 7.94
C LEU A 28 9.33 -1.94 7.38
N TYR A 29 10.38 -1.12 7.37
CA TYR A 29 10.35 0.23 6.77
C TYR A 29 10.15 0.24 5.25
N THR A 30 10.24 -0.92 4.59
CA THR A 30 9.90 -1.07 3.17
C THR A 30 8.54 -1.75 2.99
N LEU A 31 8.30 -2.82 3.74
CA LEU A 31 7.10 -3.65 3.65
C LEU A 31 5.83 -2.87 4.02
N VAL A 32 5.87 -2.18 5.17
CA VAL A 32 4.70 -1.46 5.69
C VAL A 32 4.27 -0.33 4.75
N PRO A 33 5.15 0.60 4.32
CA PRO A 33 4.71 1.69 3.45
C PRO A 33 4.17 1.22 2.10
N ILE A 34 4.83 0.26 1.43
CA ILE A 34 4.34 -0.23 0.13
C ILE A 34 3.00 -0.94 0.26
N SER A 35 2.83 -1.77 1.30
CA SER A 35 1.56 -2.47 1.54
C SER A 35 0.44 -1.49 1.88
N ALA A 36 0.72 -0.43 2.65
CA ALA A 36 -0.24 0.64 2.91
C ALA A 36 -0.64 1.40 1.63
N LEU A 37 0.32 1.72 0.76
CA LEU A 37 0.03 2.37 -0.53
C LEU A 37 -0.84 1.49 -1.44
N GLN A 38 -0.59 0.17 -1.46
CA GLN A 38 -1.46 -0.76 -2.19
C GLN A 38 -2.86 -0.87 -1.60
N GLY A 39 -2.96 -0.85 -0.27
CA GLY A 39 -4.23 -0.77 0.43
C GLY A 39 -5.03 0.49 0.08
N ILE A 40 -4.35 1.65 0.05
CA ILE A 40 -4.93 2.92 -0.41
C ILE A 40 -5.42 2.82 -1.85
N ASN A 41 -4.64 2.20 -2.74
CA ASN A 41 -5.05 2.00 -4.13
C ASN A 41 -6.31 1.13 -4.23
N LEU A 42 -6.39 0.03 -3.47
CA LEU A 42 -7.58 -0.83 -3.45
C LEU A 42 -8.79 -0.12 -2.86
N LEU A 43 -8.60 0.61 -1.75
CA LEU A 43 -9.65 1.45 -1.15
C LEU A 43 -10.19 2.47 -2.15
N THR A 44 -9.30 3.12 -2.91
CA THR A 44 -9.67 4.08 -3.96
C THR A 44 -10.52 3.44 -5.05
N ILE A 45 -10.14 2.24 -5.51
CA ILE A 45 -10.91 1.49 -6.50
C ILE A 45 -12.31 1.17 -5.96
N PHE A 46 -12.41 0.69 -4.72
CA PHE A 46 -13.69 0.37 -4.09
C PHE A 46 -14.56 1.60 -3.88
N TYR A 47 -13.96 2.74 -3.57
CA TYR A 47 -14.65 4.01 -3.48
C TYR A 47 -15.26 4.43 -4.82
N TRP A 48 -14.48 4.39 -5.92
CA TRP A 48 -15.00 4.66 -7.27
C TRP A 48 -16.11 3.68 -7.66
N LEU A 49 -15.92 2.40 -7.37
CA LEU A 49 -16.92 1.37 -7.65
C LEU A 49 -18.24 1.67 -6.92
N ARG A 50 -18.18 2.11 -5.66
CA ARG A 50 -19.36 2.50 -4.88
C ARG A 50 -20.09 3.68 -5.53
N ILE A 51 -19.37 4.69 -6.03
CA ILE A 51 -19.97 5.83 -6.73
C ILE A 51 -20.67 5.35 -8.01
N ILE A 52 -19.99 4.54 -8.82
CA ILE A 52 -20.50 4.11 -10.14
C ILE A 52 -21.71 3.18 -10.00
N VAL A 53 -21.64 2.21 -9.08
CA VAL A 53 -22.65 1.15 -8.95
C VAL A 53 -23.87 1.61 -8.14
N SER A 54 -23.78 2.74 -7.41
CA SER A 54 -24.86 3.28 -6.56
C SER A 54 -25.46 2.27 -5.57
N ARG A 55 -24.73 1.19 -5.25
CA ARG A 55 -25.12 0.19 -4.26
C ARG A 55 -24.30 0.37 -2.99
N GLN A 56 -24.88 -0.04 -1.86
CA GLN A 56 -24.15 -0.19 -0.60
C GLN A 56 -23.16 -1.36 -0.73
N LEU A 57 -21.97 -1.07 -1.22
CA LEU A 57 -20.83 -1.97 -1.12
C LEU A 57 -20.29 -1.94 0.30
N LEU A 58 -20.16 -3.11 0.91
CA LEU A 58 -19.36 -3.27 2.12
C LEU A 58 -17.90 -3.03 1.75
N LEU A 59 -17.41 -1.82 2.06
CA LEU A 59 -16.04 -1.41 1.73
C LEU A 59 -15.00 -2.15 2.59
N ALA A 60 -15.36 -2.55 3.80
CA ALA A 60 -14.44 -3.21 4.73
C ALA A 60 -15.17 -4.29 5.54
N MET A 61 -14.43 -5.30 5.98
CA MET A 61 -14.97 -6.33 6.86
C MET A 61 -15.36 -5.73 8.21
N PRO A 62 -16.62 -5.86 8.67
CA PRO A 62 -17.04 -5.27 9.92
C PRO A 62 -16.30 -5.93 11.08
N VAL A 63 -15.67 -5.12 11.93
CA VAL A 63 -14.98 -5.56 13.15
C VAL A 63 -15.66 -4.85 14.32
N ASN A 64 -16.28 -5.61 15.21
CA ASN A 64 -17.00 -5.07 16.39
C ASN A 64 -16.44 -5.67 17.68
N ILE A 65 -15.12 -5.58 17.87
CA ILE A 65 -14.43 -6.19 19.01
C ILE A 65 -14.34 -5.22 20.19
N PHE A 66 -14.22 -3.92 19.91
CA PHE A 66 -14.05 -2.88 20.93
C PHE A 66 -15.32 -2.08 21.14
N ASN A 67 -15.53 -1.55 22.34
CA ASN A 67 -16.62 -0.61 22.63
C ASN A 67 -16.40 0.80 22.03
N ALA A 68 -15.36 0.97 21.20
CA ALA A 68 -15.02 2.22 20.54
C ALA A 68 -15.16 2.08 19.01
N HIS A 69 -16.19 2.72 18.45
CA HIS A 69 -16.47 2.69 17.00
C HIS A 69 -15.29 3.15 16.12
N PRO A 70 -14.50 4.19 16.47
CA PRO A 70 -13.35 4.59 15.67
C PRO A 70 -12.27 3.50 15.58
N LEU A 71 -12.02 2.80 16.69
CA LEU A 71 -11.02 1.73 16.76
C LEU A 71 -11.43 0.52 15.92
N ASN A 72 -12.71 0.13 16.02
CA ASN A 72 -13.33 -0.89 15.18
C ASN A 72 -13.20 -0.56 13.68
N SER A 73 -13.48 0.69 13.30
CA SER A 73 -13.37 1.15 11.91
C SER A 73 -11.92 1.11 11.40
N PHE A 74 -10.97 1.54 12.23
CA PHE A 74 -9.55 1.51 11.88
C PHE A 74 -9.03 0.08 11.68
N ILE A 75 -9.38 -0.84 12.59
CA ILE A 75 -8.99 -2.25 12.48
C ILE A 75 -9.65 -2.91 11.27
N SER A 76 -10.92 -2.61 11.02
CA SER A 76 -11.63 -3.05 9.81
C SER A 76 -10.87 -2.65 8.53
N VAL A 77 -10.40 -1.40 8.45
CA VAL A 77 -9.57 -0.92 7.32
C VAL A 77 -8.24 -1.67 7.25
N LEU A 78 -7.54 -1.86 8.37
CA LEU A 78 -6.26 -2.59 8.37
C LEU A 78 -6.41 -4.04 7.92
N VAL A 79 -7.40 -4.75 8.45
CA VAL A 79 -7.65 -6.17 8.10
C VAL A 79 -8.08 -6.31 6.64
N THR A 80 -8.86 -5.37 6.12
CA THR A 80 -9.37 -5.45 4.74
C THR A 80 -8.31 -5.01 3.73
N PHE A 81 -7.62 -3.90 3.98
CA PHE A 81 -6.81 -3.21 2.98
C PHE A 81 -5.31 -3.25 3.23
N PHE A 82 -4.82 -3.54 4.43
CA PHE A 82 -3.38 -3.55 4.70
C PHE A 82 -2.84 -4.97 4.85
N ILE A 83 -3.42 -5.76 5.75
CA ILE A 83 -2.91 -7.10 6.12
C ILE A 83 -2.77 -8.04 4.91
N PRO A 84 -3.76 -8.16 4.00
CA PRO A 84 -3.62 -9.03 2.83
C PRO A 84 -2.43 -8.66 1.96
N PHE A 85 -2.20 -7.37 1.70
CA PHE A 85 -1.04 -6.92 0.93
C PHE A 85 0.27 -7.11 1.69
N ALA A 86 0.30 -6.87 3.00
CA ALA A 86 1.49 -7.12 3.82
C ALA A 86 1.91 -8.60 3.75
N ILE A 87 0.95 -9.52 3.88
CA ILE A 87 1.19 -10.97 3.76
C ILE A 87 1.67 -11.32 2.34
N LEU A 88 0.94 -10.90 1.31
CA LEU A 88 1.28 -11.20 -0.08
C LEU A 88 2.65 -10.65 -0.46
N ASN A 89 2.98 -9.42 -0.07
CA ASN A 89 4.27 -8.81 -0.35
C ASN A 89 5.40 -9.48 0.44
N TYR A 90 5.16 -9.87 1.68
CA TYR A 90 6.14 -10.65 2.44
C TYR A 90 6.46 -11.96 1.72
N LEU A 91 5.42 -12.71 1.32
CA LEU A 91 5.59 -13.97 0.57
C LEU A 91 6.23 -13.76 -0.80
N ALA A 92 5.91 -12.68 -1.51
CA ALA A 92 6.40 -12.43 -2.86
C ALA A 92 7.83 -11.89 -2.91
N VAL A 93 8.23 -11.09 -1.91
CA VAL A 93 9.48 -10.31 -1.95
C VAL A 93 10.46 -10.72 -0.87
N PHE A 94 10.00 -11.02 0.35
CA PHE A 94 10.91 -11.24 1.49
C PHE A 94 11.09 -12.71 1.86
N SER A 95 10.16 -13.60 1.51
CA SER A 95 10.28 -15.04 1.77
C SER A 95 11.57 -15.60 1.18
N ASN A 96 12.22 -16.51 1.89
CA ASN A 96 13.45 -17.20 1.45
C ASN A 96 14.52 -16.24 0.89
N GLU A 97 14.61 -15.03 1.44
CA GLU A 97 15.54 -13.98 1.02
C GLU A 97 15.44 -13.57 -0.46
N ARG A 98 14.29 -13.79 -1.11
CA ARG A 98 14.03 -13.44 -2.52
C ARG A 98 14.33 -11.98 -2.86
N TYR A 99 14.30 -11.10 -1.86
CA TYR A 99 14.62 -9.69 -2.01
C TYR A 99 16.04 -9.48 -2.55
N LYS A 100 16.99 -10.39 -2.28
CA LYS A 100 18.36 -10.33 -2.80
C LYS A 100 18.35 -10.42 -4.33
N GLN A 101 17.63 -11.40 -4.87
CA GLN A 101 17.45 -11.59 -6.32
C GLN A 101 16.71 -10.40 -6.96
N VAL A 102 15.69 -9.85 -6.27
CA VAL A 102 14.96 -8.66 -6.74
C VAL A 102 15.89 -7.45 -6.88
N ILE A 103 16.74 -7.21 -5.89
CA ILE A 103 17.73 -6.12 -5.91
C ILE A 103 18.74 -6.31 -7.03
N GLU A 104 19.29 -7.51 -7.16
CA GLU A 104 20.31 -7.84 -8.17
C GLU A 104 19.78 -7.70 -9.60
N THR A 105 18.55 -8.18 -9.83
CA THR A 105 17.93 -8.18 -11.17
C THR A 105 17.50 -6.80 -11.63
N TYR A 106 16.95 -5.98 -10.73
CA TYR A 106 16.26 -4.74 -11.10
C TYR A 106 17.02 -3.46 -10.74
N GLY A 107 17.95 -3.52 -9.78
CA GLY A 107 18.73 -2.37 -9.33
C GLY A 107 17.88 -1.25 -8.72
N SER A 108 18.52 -0.09 -8.53
CA SER A 108 17.87 1.11 -8.00
C SER A 108 17.83 2.25 -9.03
N GLN A 109 16.76 3.03 -8.99
CA GLN A 109 16.62 4.34 -9.61
C GLN A 109 16.73 5.47 -8.58
N GLN A 110 17.57 5.28 -7.55
CA GLN A 110 17.81 6.23 -6.46
C GLN A 110 16.54 6.59 -5.66
N GLY A 111 15.61 5.64 -5.51
CA GLY A 111 14.34 5.83 -4.81
C GLY A 111 13.30 6.65 -5.58
N LYS A 112 13.61 7.11 -6.81
CA LYS A 112 12.70 7.96 -7.60
C LYS A 112 11.45 7.20 -8.02
N LEU A 113 11.56 5.91 -8.34
CA LEU A 113 10.43 5.11 -8.78
C LEU A 113 9.49 4.83 -7.62
N TYR A 114 10.02 4.47 -6.46
CA TYR A 114 9.25 4.32 -5.23
C TYR A 114 8.52 5.62 -4.84
N LYS A 115 9.20 6.77 -4.88
CA LYS A 115 8.59 8.07 -4.58
C LYS A 115 7.47 8.43 -5.56
N LYS A 116 7.66 8.21 -6.86
CA LYS A 116 6.62 8.43 -7.88
C LYS A 116 5.41 7.55 -7.62
N TYR A 117 5.62 6.27 -7.32
CA TYR A 117 4.54 5.34 -6.99
C TYR A 117 3.75 5.79 -5.76
N ALA A 118 4.44 6.24 -4.71
CA ALA A 118 3.79 6.77 -3.51
C ALA A 118 2.95 8.01 -3.82
N LEU A 119 3.50 8.98 -4.58
CA LEU A 119 2.80 10.20 -4.95
C LEU A 119 1.54 9.90 -5.78
N ILE A 120 1.64 9.00 -6.76
CA ILE A 120 0.49 8.58 -7.59
C ILE A 120 -0.58 7.92 -6.71
N SER A 121 -0.20 7.01 -5.82
CA SER A 121 -1.15 6.30 -4.96
C SER A 121 -1.91 7.24 -4.01
N ILE A 122 -1.21 8.23 -3.44
CA ILE A 122 -1.83 9.25 -2.60
C ILE A 122 -2.72 10.18 -3.43
N GLY A 123 -2.24 10.63 -4.60
CA GLY A 123 -3.02 11.48 -5.50
C GLY A 123 -4.31 10.81 -5.97
N LEU A 124 -4.26 9.51 -6.24
CA LEU A 124 -5.43 8.70 -6.63
C LEU A 124 -6.54 8.70 -5.56
N LEU A 125 -6.19 8.73 -4.27
CA LEU A 125 -7.17 8.82 -3.19
C LEU A 125 -7.77 10.22 -3.04
N ILE A 126 -6.95 11.26 -3.23
CA ILE A 126 -7.38 12.65 -3.00
C ILE A 126 -8.40 13.11 -4.05
N ILE A 127 -8.17 12.79 -5.34
CA ILE A 127 -9.05 13.19 -6.45
C ILE A 127 -10.54 12.87 -6.18
N PRO A 128 -10.93 11.62 -5.87
CA PRO A 128 -12.33 11.28 -5.61
C PRO A 128 -12.93 11.99 -4.39
N VAL A 129 -12.13 12.25 -3.36
CA VAL A 129 -12.57 13.00 -2.17
C VAL A 129 -12.85 14.45 -2.54
N VAL A 130 -11.95 15.08 -3.29
CA VAL A 130 -12.13 16.46 -3.77
C VAL A 130 -13.33 16.59 -4.70
N ILE A 131 -13.50 15.66 -5.65
CA ILE A 131 -14.68 15.65 -6.54
C ILE A 131 -15.97 15.55 -5.74
N LYS A 132 -16.01 14.68 -4.73
CA LYS A 132 -17.21 14.57 -3.86
C LYS A 132 -17.52 15.90 -3.17
N VAL A 133 -16.51 16.53 -2.56
CA VAL A 133 -16.69 17.81 -1.84
C VAL A 133 -17.07 18.96 -2.78
N MET A 134 -16.55 19.00 -4.01
CA MET A 134 -16.83 20.11 -4.94
C MET A 134 -18.18 20.03 -5.64
N PHE A 135 -18.69 18.82 -5.90
CA PHE A 135 -19.86 18.61 -6.77
C PHE A 135 -21.08 18.00 -6.06
N PHE A 136 -20.92 17.46 -4.84
CA PHE A 136 -21.97 16.71 -4.14
C PHE A 136 -22.15 17.12 -2.66
N GLU A 137 -21.40 18.10 -2.16
CA GLU A 137 -21.71 18.88 -0.95
C GLU A 137 -22.14 20.29 -1.36
#